data_AF-A0A5C5YSL1-F1
#
_entry.id   AF-A0A5C5YSL1-F1
#
_cell.length_a   1.000
_cell.length_b   1.000
_cell.length_c   1.000
_cell.angle_alpha   90.00
_cell.angle_beta   90.00
_cell.angle_gamma   90.00
#
_symmetry.space_group_name_H-M   'P 1'
#
loop_
_entity.id
_entity.type
_entity.pdbx_description
1 polymer ?
#
loop_
_entity_poly.entity_id
_entity_poly.type
_entity_poly.pdbx_seq_one_letter_code
_entity_poly.pdbx_strand_id
1 'polypeptide(L)'
;MMIRTSRSPRLCWTIALLAILLPAARSQALTPDLEVIAVSGQSALEPIDGYEARSVGARLLGADGQVAFSVLMKGSGIDNWLHSLWRSDQQHTEMVALAGEPAPGTNDGSVYGLLDPQRFVSDGTLYFLSDLSPIGRERSKGLLAHAAGGSATLQARFTETYRDHMSINQNGLTVVFANDRNIYLYEHLSSSPRLAFERGSNAPGFDVDQPLALGVPSLNNQGLFVAGGGLRSSDKNNTGYWTVNQAGDVTQVVREGSPAPHSLPMAEFGDMNLFFRAFPSRAVINDAGQVAFHTGVRLSTTPVDEYEDFAIWATDSAGVLHPIAERSALAPGGGGLVFDYLFEPLISNHGDVVFAGDLRTSSPEQIFSNSGIWKGRVDEDLVPVALEGQQAPGLPTGAVFGDFGFAAEVALEGGSFEVNGSGRVAFTARLRISPDADLELGNSPHGIWAEDLNGELQLIAHTGGTIDVDPDPAAVDERVIQSIWSLGAINGNVSQQYFNDRGQILFTATFTDGTTGVFVSNLVAVPEPAGLALIAAAAGLLRRPRRHAAPI
;
A
#
# COMPACT_ATOMS: atom_id res chain seq x y z
N MET A 1 -10.13 -53.24 -44.07
CA MET A 1 -10.55 -51.92 -43.54
C MET A 1 -9.29 -51.17 -43.12
N MET A 2 -8.67 -50.42 -44.05
CA MET A 2 -7.42 -49.68 -43.82
C MET A 2 -7.74 -48.24 -43.43
N ILE A 3 -7.46 -47.86 -42.18
CA ILE A 3 -7.54 -46.47 -41.71
C ILE A 3 -6.27 -45.76 -42.14
N ARG A 4 -6.34 -44.98 -43.23
CA ARG A 4 -5.28 -44.04 -43.63
C ARG A 4 -5.35 -42.81 -42.70
N THR A 5 -4.49 -42.76 -41.69
CA THR A 5 -4.25 -41.53 -40.92
C THR A 5 -3.36 -40.59 -41.74
N SER A 6 -3.94 -39.59 -42.41
CA SER A 6 -3.16 -38.51 -43.02
C SER A 6 -2.72 -37.54 -41.92
N ARG A 7 -1.52 -37.75 -41.37
CA ARG A 7 -0.87 -36.74 -40.54
C ARG A 7 -0.48 -35.58 -41.46
N SER A 8 -1.16 -34.44 -41.31
CA SER A 8 -0.80 -33.24 -42.07
C SER A 8 0.55 -32.73 -41.56
N PRO A 9 1.58 -32.59 -42.41
CA PRO A 9 2.91 -32.14 -41.99
C PRO A 9 2.90 -30.74 -41.37
N ARG A 10 1.86 -29.94 -41.63
CA ARG A 10 1.74 -28.56 -41.12
C ARG A 10 1.43 -28.47 -39.63
N LEU A 11 0.68 -29.42 -39.06
CA LEU A 11 0.40 -29.43 -37.62
C LEU A 11 1.68 -29.70 -36.81
N CYS A 12 2.59 -30.52 -37.34
CA CYS A 12 3.89 -30.76 -36.72
C CYS A 12 4.79 -29.52 -36.74
N TRP A 13 4.74 -28.70 -37.79
CA TRP A 13 5.51 -27.45 -37.84
C TRP A 13 5.01 -26.40 -36.86
N THR A 14 3.68 -26.24 -36.69
CA THR A 14 3.13 -25.28 -35.72
C THR A 14 3.40 -25.70 -34.27
N ILE A 15 3.27 -26.99 -33.95
CA ILE A 15 3.61 -27.52 -32.62
C ILE A 15 5.12 -27.44 -32.37
N ALA A 16 5.97 -27.71 -33.38
CA ALA A 16 7.42 -27.57 -33.25
C ALA A 16 7.85 -26.11 -33.09
N LEU A 17 7.22 -25.15 -33.79
CA LEU A 17 7.54 -23.72 -33.63
C LEU A 17 7.14 -23.21 -32.24
N LEU A 18 5.94 -23.59 -31.74
CA LEU A 18 5.52 -23.29 -30.37
C LEU A 18 6.44 -23.96 -29.33
N ALA A 19 6.83 -25.22 -29.55
CA ALA A 19 7.72 -25.97 -28.65
C ALA A 19 9.20 -25.54 -28.72
N ILE A 20 9.61 -24.78 -29.75
CA ILE A 20 10.97 -24.17 -29.83
C ILE A 20 10.95 -22.75 -29.24
N LEU A 21 9.84 -22.01 -29.39
CA LEU A 21 9.71 -20.67 -28.82
C LEU A 21 9.42 -20.68 -27.30
N LEU A 22 8.78 -21.74 -26.77
CA LEU A 22 8.43 -21.85 -25.35
C LEU A 22 9.63 -22.13 -24.40
N PRO A 23 10.65 -22.93 -24.75
CA PRO A 23 11.80 -23.18 -23.87
C PRO A 23 12.94 -22.17 -24.04
N ALA A 24 13.09 -21.55 -25.21
CA ALA A 24 14.13 -20.54 -25.45
C ALA A 24 13.88 -19.20 -24.71
N ALA A 25 12.69 -19.04 -24.11
CA ALA A 25 12.33 -17.92 -23.24
C ALA A 25 12.53 -18.22 -21.72
N ARG A 26 13.04 -19.40 -21.33
CA ARG A 26 13.07 -19.85 -19.92
C ARG A 26 14.45 -20.05 -19.30
N SER A 27 15.54 -19.73 -20.01
CA SER A 27 16.91 -19.90 -19.46
C SER A 27 17.76 -18.63 -19.43
N GLN A 28 17.12 -17.46 -19.35
CA GLN A 28 17.81 -16.26 -18.86
C GLN A 28 17.78 -16.30 -17.34
N ALA A 29 18.91 -15.92 -16.73
CA ALA A 29 19.18 -15.95 -15.28
C ALA A 29 18.03 -15.35 -14.45
N LEU A 30 17.99 -15.62 -13.15
CA LEU A 30 16.97 -15.25 -12.14
C LEU A 30 16.52 -13.76 -12.05
N THR A 31 16.71 -12.93 -13.07
CA THR A 31 16.45 -11.49 -13.09
C THR A 31 15.50 -10.95 -14.19
N PRO A 32 14.74 -11.72 -15.02
CA PRO A 32 13.94 -11.12 -16.09
C PRO A 32 12.75 -10.30 -15.58
N ASP A 33 12.42 -10.41 -14.29
CA ASP A 33 11.24 -9.80 -13.70
C ASP A 33 11.57 -8.60 -12.81
N LEU A 34 12.82 -8.10 -12.80
CA LEU A 34 13.20 -6.92 -12.03
C LEU A 34 13.58 -5.76 -12.95
N GLU A 35 12.93 -4.62 -12.75
CA GLU A 35 13.23 -3.37 -13.44
C GLU A 35 14.05 -2.45 -12.53
N VAL A 36 15.18 -1.96 -13.03
CA VAL A 36 16.03 -0.98 -12.34
C VAL A 36 15.56 0.43 -12.69
N ILE A 37 15.02 1.15 -11.70
CA ILE A 37 14.50 2.52 -11.91
C ILE A 37 15.60 3.56 -11.73
N ALA A 38 16.39 3.44 -10.65
CA ALA A 38 17.48 4.35 -10.35
C ALA A 38 18.49 3.69 -9.42
N VAL A 39 19.77 4.02 -9.58
CA VAL A 39 20.86 3.57 -8.70
C VAL A 39 21.75 4.77 -8.36
N SER A 40 22.05 4.97 -7.08
CA SER A 40 22.97 6.03 -6.66
C SER A 40 24.37 5.78 -7.23
N GLY A 41 25.03 6.83 -7.71
CA GLY A 41 26.35 6.76 -8.32
C GLY A 41 26.36 6.37 -9.81
N GLN A 42 25.22 6.04 -10.42
CA GLN A 42 25.11 5.86 -11.87
C GLN A 42 24.69 7.18 -12.57
N SER A 43 25.13 7.36 -13.82
CA SER A 43 24.90 8.57 -14.64
C SER A 43 23.48 8.71 -15.20
N ALA A 44 22.58 7.77 -14.92
CA ALA A 44 21.24 7.72 -15.52
C ALA A 44 20.33 8.88 -15.07
N LEU A 45 20.62 9.51 -13.94
CA LEU A 45 19.95 10.72 -13.50
C LEU A 45 20.64 11.93 -14.12
N GLU A 46 19.86 12.84 -14.72
CA GLU A 46 20.42 14.08 -15.27
C GLU A 46 21.27 14.78 -14.21
N PRO A 47 22.58 15.00 -14.46
CA PRO A 47 23.46 15.58 -13.46
C PRO A 47 23.02 17.02 -13.18
N ILE A 48 22.73 17.30 -11.91
CA ILE A 48 22.65 18.67 -11.44
C ILE A 48 24.09 19.15 -11.25
N ASP A 49 24.48 20.21 -11.97
CA ASP A 49 25.84 20.74 -11.94
C ASP A 49 26.33 20.94 -10.49
N GLY A 50 27.41 20.22 -10.14
CA GLY A 50 28.04 20.29 -8.83
C GLY A 50 27.43 19.39 -7.74
N TYR A 51 26.49 18.51 -8.06
CA TYR A 51 25.88 17.56 -7.12
C TYR A 51 26.04 16.11 -7.58
N GLU A 52 26.22 15.22 -6.60
CA GLU A 52 26.29 13.76 -6.80
C GLU A 52 25.12 13.09 -6.07
N ALA A 53 24.40 12.19 -6.76
CA ALA A 53 23.34 11.38 -6.16
C ALA A 53 23.94 10.39 -5.14
N ARG A 54 23.69 10.62 -3.86
CA ARG A 54 24.23 9.81 -2.76
C ARG A 54 23.29 8.70 -2.33
N SER A 55 21.99 8.96 -2.37
CA SER A 55 20.98 7.97 -2.03
C SER A 55 19.75 8.16 -2.89
N VAL A 56 19.15 7.05 -3.31
CA VAL A 56 17.84 6.99 -3.92
C VAL A 56 16.90 6.21 -3.01
N GLY A 57 15.62 6.58 -3.01
CA GLY A 57 14.60 5.90 -2.20
C GLY A 57 13.26 5.92 -2.91
N ALA A 58 12.70 4.73 -3.11
CA ALA A 58 11.36 4.52 -3.62
C ALA A 58 10.33 5.17 -2.71
N ARG A 59 9.27 5.73 -3.29
CA ARG A 59 8.20 6.37 -2.50
C ARG A 59 6.79 5.97 -2.90
N LEU A 60 6.57 5.73 -4.19
CA LEU A 60 5.22 5.50 -4.69
C LEU A 60 5.22 4.78 -6.04
N LEU A 61 4.32 3.81 -6.18
CA LEU A 61 4.04 3.05 -7.39
C LEU A 61 2.61 3.37 -7.87
N GLY A 62 2.50 3.82 -9.11
CA GLY A 62 1.22 4.07 -9.78
C GLY A 62 0.58 2.78 -10.28
N ALA A 63 -0.73 2.85 -10.56
CA ALA A 63 -1.50 1.74 -11.13
C ALA A 63 -0.94 1.26 -12.49
N ASP A 64 -0.27 2.16 -13.22
CA ASP A 64 0.32 1.90 -14.53
C ASP A 64 1.82 1.60 -14.51
N GLY A 65 2.39 1.31 -13.33
CA GLY A 65 3.82 1.03 -13.18
C GLY A 65 4.70 2.28 -13.11
N GLN A 66 4.12 3.48 -13.12
CA GLN A 66 4.84 4.72 -12.88
C GLN A 66 5.44 4.73 -11.47
N VAL A 67 6.67 5.21 -11.33
CA VAL A 67 7.37 5.25 -10.04
C VAL A 67 7.65 6.69 -9.68
N ALA A 68 7.41 7.07 -8.42
CA ALA A 68 7.97 8.28 -7.84
C ALA A 68 9.01 7.89 -6.79
N PHE A 69 10.14 8.58 -6.82
CA PHE A 69 11.26 8.31 -5.92
C PHE A 69 11.97 9.60 -5.53
N SER A 70 12.59 9.58 -4.35
CA SER A 70 13.40 10.68 -3.85
C SER A 70 14.87 10.43 -4.13
N VAL A 71 15.61 11.49 -4.46
CA VAL A 71 17.07 11.46 -4.57
C VAL A 71 17.65 12.45 -3.56
N LEU A 72 18.53 11.96 -2.71
CA LEU A 72 19.36 12.76 -1.83
C LEU A 72 20.71 13.01 -2.52
N MET A 73 21.00 14.27 -2.78
CA MET A 73 22.19 14.70 -3.51
C MET A 73 23.12 15.48 -2.59
N LYS A 74 24.43 15.33 -2.80
CA LYS A 74 25.46 16.03 -2.03
C LYS A 74 26.31 16.90 -2.94
N GLY A 75 26.37 18.19 -2.64
CA GLY A 75 27.26 19.13 -3.30
C GLY A 75 28.67 19.14 -2.70
N SER A 76 29.54 20.02 -3.20
CA SER A 76 30.94 20.14 -2.74
C SER A 76 31.12 20.72 -1.33
N GLY A 77 30.06 21.26 -0.70
CA GLY A 77 30.08 21.81 0.66
C GLY A 77 29.68 20.79 1.74
N ILE A 78 30.10 21.02 3.00
CA ILE A 78 29.90 20.09 4.13
C ILE A 78 28.41 19.88 4.46
N ASP A 79 27.59 20.93 4.33
CA ASP A 79 26.15 20.90 4.63
C ASP A 79 25.27 21.14 3.39
N ASN A 80 25.81 20.86 2.20
CA ASN A 80 25.10 21.11 0.95
C ASN A 80 24.36 19.86 0.46
N TRP A 81 23.29 19.52 1.17
CA TRP A 81 22.39 18.43 0.79
C TRP A 81 21.15 19.00 0.09
N LEU A 82 20.80 18.39 -1.03
CA LEU A 82 19.56 18.69 -1.76
C LEU A 82 18.69 17.45 -1.84
N HIS A 83 17.40 17.65 -1.65
CA HIS A 83 16.37 16.63 -1.86
C HIS A 83 15.66 16.94 -3.18
N SER A 84 15.53 15.96 -4.05
CA SER A 84 14.70 16.06 -5.25
C SER A 84 13.68 14.92 -5.29
N LEU A 85 12.54 15.22 -5.91
CA LEU A 85 11.50 14.26 -6.23
C LEU A 85 11.55 14.01 -7.74
N TRP A 86 11.52 12.74 -8.12
CA TRP A 86 11.57 12.27 -9.48
C TRP A 86 10.38 11.38 -9.78
N ARG A 87 10.05 11.26 -11.07
CA ARG A 87 9.12 10.27 -11.58
C ARG A 87 9.73 9.50 -12.75
N SER A 88 9.30 8.27 -12.95
CA SER A 88 9.69 7.40 -14.06
C SER A 88 8.51 6.61 -14.61
N ASP A 89 8.43 6.41 -15.92
CA ASP A 89 7.41 5.60 -16.62
C ASP A 89 8.01 4.49 -17.50
N GLN A 90 9.12 3.90 -17.06
CA GLN A 90 9.98 2.93 -17.77
C GLN A 90 10.75 3.50 -18.97
N GLN A 91 10.15 4.44 -19.71
CA GLN A 91 10.75 5.03 -20.91
C GLN A 91 11.39 6.37 -20.65
N HIS A 92 10.85 7.13 -19.70
CA HIS A 92 11.27 8.48 -19.40
C HIS A 92 11.39 8.64 -17.88
N THR A 93 12.47 9.31 -17.47
CA THR A 93 12.70 9.68 -16.07
C THR A 93 12.92 11.19 -16.01
N GLU A 94 12.15 11.88 -15.17
CA GLU A 94 12.24 13.33 -15.02
C GLU A 94 12.19 13.77 -13.57
N MET A 95 12.89 14.89 -13.31
CA MET A 95 12.84 15.57 -12.02
C MET A 95 11.55 16.39 -11.93
N VAL A 96 10.76 16.14 -10.88
CA VAL A 96 9.46 16.78 -10.62
C VAL A 96 9.62 18.05 -9.79
N ALA A 97 10.48 17.99 -8.77
CA ALA A 97 10.72 19.11 -7.88
C ALA A 97 12.12 18.99 -7.23
N LEU A 98 12.70 20.15 -6.92
CA LEU A 98 13.99 20.26 -6.23
C LEU A 98 13.82 21.19 -5.02
N ALA A 99 14.17 20.69 -3.83
CA ALA A 99 14.14 21.49 -2.61
C ALA A 99 15.01 22.75 -2.76
N GLY A 100 14.49 23.90 -2.37
CA GLY A 100 15.12 25.21 -2.54
C GLY A 100 14.71 25.96 -3.82
N GLU A 101 14.14 25.29 -4.83
CA GLU A 101 13.61 25.97 -6.02
C GLU A 101 12.25 26.65 -5.73
N PRO A 102 11.90 27.74 -6.45
CA PRO A 102 10.61 28.39 -6.30
C PRO A 102 9.44 27.43 -6.49
N ALA A 103 8.51 27.41 -5.53
CA ALA A 103 7.29 26.61 -5.62
C ALA A 103 6.27 27.33 -6.51
N PRO A 104 5.87 26.75 -7.66
CA PRO A 104 4.92 27.36 -8.59
C PRO A 104 3.59 27.70 -7.92
N GLY A 105 2.95 28.78 -8.37
CA GLY A 105 1.66 29.23 -7.82
C GLY A 105 1.76 29.92 -6.45
N THR A 106 2.96 30.08 -5.89
CA THR A 106 3.17 30.88 -4.68
C THR A 106 3.52 32.32 -5.06
N ASN A 107 2.82 33.30 -4.46
CA ASN A 107 3.04 34.74 -4.74
C ASN A 107 4.01 35.39 -3.74
N ASP A 108 4.45 34.65 -2.71
CA ASP A 108 5.30 35.13 -1.62
C ASP A 108 6.77 34.67 -1.73
N GLY A 109 7.15 34.09 -2.88
CA GLY A 109 8.51 33.59 -3.12
C GLY A 109 8.84 32.34 -2.32
N SER A 110 7.83 31.57 -1.91
CA SER A 110 8.05 30.29 -1.23
C SER A 110 8.82 29.33 -2.15
N VAL A 111 9.69 28.55 -1.53
CA VAL A 111 10.45 27.49 -2.20
C VAL A 111 10.02 26.11 -1.71
N TYR A 112 10.30 25.09 -2.50
CA TYR A 112 10.14 23.70 -2.10
C TYR A 112 11.03 23.36 -0.89
N GLY A 113 10.52 22.53 0.01
CA GLY A 113 11.21 22.01 1.19
C GLY A 113 11.27 20.49 1.16
N LEU A 114 10.79 19.82 2.21
CA LEU A 114 10.60 18.38 2.20
C LEU A 114 9.54 18.00 1.17
N LEU A 115 9.89 17.09 0.24
CA LEU A 115 9.03 16.61 -0.83
C LEU A 115 8.52 15.21 -0.50
N ASP A 116 7.19 15.03 -0.50
CA ASP A 116 6.54 13.78 -0.10
C ASP A 116 5.45 13.38 -1.12
N PRO A 117 5.73 12.45 -2.05
CA PRO A 117 4.75 12.04 -3.05
C PRO A 117 3.59 11.29 -2.41
N GLN A 118 2.38 11.57 -2.90
CA GLN A 118 1.15 11.10 -2.30
C GLN A 118 0.45 10.07 -3.17
N ARG A 119 0.24 10.38 -4.46
CA ARG A 119 -0.51 9.51 -5.36
C ARG A 119 -0.26 9.81 -6.84
N PHE A 120 -0.19 8.76 -7.67
CA PHE A 120 -0.43 8.84 -9.11
C PHE A 120 -1.91 8.62 -9.38
N VAL A 121 -2.50 9.48 -10.19
CA VAL A 121 -3.87 9.33 -10.67
C VAL A 121 -3.88 8.74 -12.08
N SER A 122 -5.04 8.32 -12.56
CA SER A 122 -5.22 7.56 -13.80
C SER A 122 -4.73 8.25 -15.08
N ASP A 123 -4.58 9.57 -15.09
CA ASP A 123 -3.98 10.31 -16.21
C ASP A 123 -2.45 10.46 -16.11
N GLY A 124 -1.84 9.84 -15.10
CA GLY A 124 -0.42 9.91 -14.82
C GLY A 124 0.02 11.15 -14.06
N THR A 125 -0.88 12.02 -13.60
CA THR A 125 -0.52 13.15 -12.74
C THR A 125 -0.01 12.67 -11.38
N LEU A 126 1.15 13.18 -10.96
CA LEU A 126 1.71 12.93 -9.63
C LEU A 126 1.27 14.04 -8.67
N TYR A 127 0.59 13.66 -7.60
CA TYR A 127 0.33 14.53 -6.46
C TYR A 127 1.41 14.35 -5.40
N PHE A 128 1.89 15.47 -4.84
CA PHE A 128 2.89 15.46 -3.77
C PHE A 128 2.68 16.62 -2.80
N LEU A 129 3.07 16.41 -1.55
CA LEU A 129 3.20 17.46 -0.56
C LEU A 129 4.60 18.08 -0.63
N SER A 130 4.66 19.38 -0.37
CA SER A 130 5.91 20.04 -0.04
C SER A 130 5.77 20.89 1.20
N ASP A 131 6.76 20.88 2.09
CA ASP A 131 6.98 22.03 2.97
C ASP A 131 7.21 23.25 2.08
N LEU A 132 6.50 24.34 2.36
CA LEU A 132 6.63 25.62 1.68
C LEU A 132 7.17 26.62 2.70
N SER A 133 8.44 26.98 2.54
CA SER A 133 9.08 28.00 3.38
C SER A 133 9.06 29.33 2.63
N PRO A 134 8.25 30.32 3.05
CA PRO A 134 8.53 31.69 2.67
C PRO A 134 9.85 32.14 3.31
N ILE A 135 10.36 33.28 2.87
CA ILE A 135 11.46 33.98 3.56
C ILE A 135 10.87 34.56 4.89
N GLY A 136 10.65 33.71 5.90
CA GLY A 136 9.96 34.04 7.15
C GLY A 136 9.46 32.80 7.90
N ARG A 137 9.42 32.83 9.24
CA ARG A 137 9.38 31.63 10.13
C ARG A 137 8.10 30.77 10.11
N GLU A 138 7.11 31.06 9.29
CA GLU A 138 5.87 30.27 9.27
C GLU A 138 6.01 29.08 8.32
N ARG A 139 5.92 27.85 8.88
CA ARG A 139 5.87 26.64 8.06
C ARG A 139 4.48 26.54 7.44
N SER A 140 4.42 26.56 6.12
CA SER A 140 3.23 26.19 5.36
C SER A 140 3.51 24.88 4.61
N LYS A 141 2.46 24.17 4.21
CA LYS A 141 2.57 23.04 3.29
C LYS A 141 1.75 23.30 2.03
N GLY A 142 2.20 22.76 0.91
CA GLY A 142 1.49 22.81 -0.36
C GLY A 142 1.15 21.41 -0.82
N LEU A 143 -0.08 21.21 -1.27
CA LEU A 143 -0.44 20.10 -2.15
C LEU A 143 -0.21 20.55 -3.58
N LEU A 144 0.68 19.86 -4.28
CA LEU A 144 1.02 20.15 -5.67
C LEU A 144 0.66 18.96 -6.57
N ALA A 145 0.37 19.26 -7.83
CA ALA A 145 0.11 18.28 -8.88
C ALA A 145 1.04 18.51 -10.07
N HIS A 146 1.68 17.45 -10.56
CA HIS A 146 2.61 17.46 -11.69
C HIS A 146 2.17 16.45 -12.76
N ALA A 147 1.57 16.96 -13.84
CA ALA A 147 1.27 16.16 -15.03
C ALA A 147 2.56 15.71 -15.73
N ALA A 148 2.55 14.58 -16.44
CA ALA A 148 3.74 14.08 -17.15
C ALA A 148 4.25 15.11 -18.18
N GLY A 149 5.55 15.44 -18.13
CA GLY A 149 6.16 16.45 -19.01
C GLY A 149 5.67 17.89 -18.80
N GLY A 150 4.90 18.14 -17.73
CA GLY A 150 4.39 19.45 -17.36
C GLY A 150 5.22 20.15 -16.28
N SER A 151 4.70 21.26 -15.76
CA SER A 151 5.22 21.87 -14.53
C SER A 151 4.27 21.60 -13.37
N ALA A 152 4.81 21.52 -12.16
CA ALA A 152 3.99 21.40 -10.96
C ALA A 152 3.05 22.61 -10.80
N THR A 153 1.85 22.35 -10.27
CA THR A 153 0.83 23.35 -10.00
C THR A 153 0.36 23.24 -8.56
N LEU A 154 0.30 24.37 -7.84
CA LEU A 154 -0.18 24.40 -6.46
C LEU A 154 -1.71 24.28 -6.45
N GLN A 155 -2.20 23.23 -5.81
CA GLN A 155 -3.63 22.90 -5.71
C GLN A 155 -4.23 23.46 -4.43
N ALA A 156 -3.55 23.25 -3.31
CA ALA A 156 -3.95 23.76 -2.01
C ALA A 156 -2.73 24.22 -1.23
N ARG A 157 -2.89 25.30 -0.46
CA ARG A 157 -1.89 25.77 0.49
C ARG A 157 -2.45 25.75 1.90
N PHE A 158 -1.68 25.15 2.78
CA PHE A 158 -1.99 24.89 4.16
C PHE A 158 -1.14 25.81 5.02
N THR A 159 -1.77 26.80 5.66
CA THR A 159 -1.10 27.71 6.61
C THR A 159 -1.28 27.18 8.04
N GLU A 160 -0.27 27.37 8.89
CA GLU A 160 -0.17 26.85 10.26
C GLU A 160 0.06 25.33 10.35
N THR A 161 0.11 24.79 11.59
CA THR A 161 0.44 23.41 11.96
C THR A 161 -0.60 22.40 11.45
N TYR A 162 -0.82 22.33 10.13
CA TYR A 162 -1.61 21.30 9.51
C TYR A 162 -1.05 19.94 9.92
N ARG A 163 -1.94 19.07 10.37
CA ARG A 163 -1.68 17.65 10.25
C ARG A 163 -1.96 17.27 8.79
N ASP A 164 -1.10 16.47 8.18
CA ASP A 164 -1.08 16.09 6.75
C ASP A 164 -2.23 15.15 6.37
N HIS A 165 -3.44 15.49 6.83
CA HIS A 165 -4.58 14.60 6.83
C HIS A 165 -5.39 14.82 5.56
N MET A 166 -5.04 14.08 4.52
CA MET A 166 -5.77 14.08 3.26
C MET A 166 -5.77 12.69 2.64
N SER A 167 -6.69 12.49 1.69
CA SER A 167 -6.74 11.29 0.86
C SER A 167 -7.02 11.71 -0.58
N ILE A 168 -6.30 11.11 -1.51
CA ILE A 168 -6.43 11.33 -2.96
C ILE A 168 -6.86 10.00 -3.57
N ASN A 169 -7.81 9.97 -4.50
CA ASN A 169 -8.20 8.73 -5.20
C ASN A 169 -7.60 8.65 -6.61
N GLN A 170 -7.83 7.55 -7.35
CA GLN A 170 -7.27 7.36 -8.70
C GLN A 170 -7.82 8.36 -9.74
N ASN A 171 -8.87 9.11 -9.43
CA ASN A 171 -9.46 10.11 -10.31
C ASN A 171 -8.97 11.55 -10.00
N GLY A 172 -8.01 11.70 -9.07
CA GLY A 172 -7.53 13.02 -8.62
C GLY A 172 -8.50 13.77 -7.73
N LEU A 173 -9.56 13.12 -7.27
CA LEU A 173 -10.39 13.67 -6.21
C LEU A 173 -9.58 13.67 -4.92
N THR A 174 -9.43 14.84 -4.31
CA THR A 174 -8.67 15.02 -3.06
C THR A 174 -9.61 15.49 -1.97
N VAL A 175 -9.62 14.79 -0.84
CA VAL A 175 -10.32 15.22 0.37
C VAL A 175 -9.28 15.68 1.39
N VAL A 176 -9.45 16.91 1.88
CA VAL A 176 -8.53 17.57 2.81
C VAL A 176 -9.26 17.91 4.10
N PHE A 177 -8.69 17.51 5.24
CA PHE A 177 -9.13 17.94 6.56
C PHE A 177 -8.44 19.25 6.97
N ALA A 178 -9.20 20.34 7.13
CA ALA A 178 -8.68 21.67 7.39
C ALA A 178 -8.60 22.03 8.90
N ASN A 179 -7.87 23.10 9.24
CA ASN A 179 -7.68 23.55 10.63
C ASN A 179 -8.97 24.02 11.32
N ASP A 180 -9.91 24.55 10.55
CA ASP A 180 -11.26 24.87 11.03
C ASP A 180 -12.10 23.59 11.32
N ARG A 181 -11.54 22.42 11.01
CA ARG A 181 -12.10 21.07 11.08
C ARG A 181 -13.22 20.82 10.09
N ASN A 182 -13.32 21.64 9.05
CA ASN A 182 -14.11 21.34 7.88
C ASN A 182 -13.35 20.32 7.01
N ILE A 183 -14.09 19.65 6.15
CA ILE A 183 -13.53 18.80 5.11
C ILE A 183 -13.85 19.42 3.76
N TYR A 184 -12.80 19.62 2.98
CA TYR A 184 -12.86 20.18 1.63
C TYR A 184 -12.55 19.11 0.60
N LEU A 185 -13.20 19.23 -0.55
CA LEU A 185 -12.99 18.36 -1.69
C LEU A 185 -12.47 19.19 -2.88
N TYR A 186 -11.36 18.76 -3.43
CA TYR A 186 -10.75 19.32 -4.64
C TYR A 186 -10.94 18.33 -5.78
N GLU A 187 -11.45 18.82 -6.90
CA GLU A 187 -11.65 18.03 -8.11
C GLU A 187 -10.44 18.18 -9.01
N HIS A 188 -9.58 17.16 -9.01
CA HIS A 188 -8.39 17.07 -9.86
C HIS A 188 -7.50 18.34 -9.76
N LEU A 189 -7.13 18.98 -10.88
CA LEU A 189 -6.29 20.18 -10.94
C LEU A 189 -7.01 21.48 -10.54
N SER A 190 -8.23 21.39 -9.97
CA SER A 190 -8.95 22.54 -9.46
C SER A 190 -8.32 23.06 -8.17
N SER A 191 -7.94 24.33 -8.16
CA SER A 191 -7.52 25.06 -6.95
C SER A 191 -8.69 25.61 -6.12
N SER A 192 -9.94 25.40 -6.57
CA SER A 192 -11.14 25.87 -5.89
C SER A 192 -11.83 24.69 -5.20
N PRO A 193 -11.65 24.53 -3.87
CA PRO A 193 -12.32 23.46 -3.15
C PRO A 193 -13.82 23.71 -3.02
N ARG A 194 -14.58 22.62 -2.90
CA ARG A 194 -15.95 22.65 -2.39
C ARG A 194 -16.00 22.09 -0.97
N LEU A 195 -16.84 22.68 -0.12
CA LEU A 195 -17.09 22.16 1.22
C LEU A 195 -17.81 20.82 1.11
N ALA A 196 -17.17 19.74 1.58
CA ALA A 196 -17.75 18.39 1.59
C ALA A 196 -18.43 18.08 2.94
N PHE A 197 -17.87 18.61 4.04
CA PHE A 197 -18.47 18.51 5.36
C PHE A 197 -18.14 19.76 6.18
N GLU A 198 -19.18 20.40 6.71
CA GLU A 198 -19.05 21.52 7.64
C GLU A 198 -18.96 20.98 9.07
N ARG A 199 -17.94 21.40 9.81
CA ARG A 199 -17.81 21.11 11.23
C ARG A 199 -19.08 21.57 11.95
N GLY A 200 -19.68 20.64 12.68
CA GLY A 200 -20.90 20.89 13.41
C GLY A 200 -22.19 20.72 12.63
N SER A 201 -22.10 20.21 11.40
CA SER A 201 -23.22 19.51 10.78
C SER A 201 -23.81 18.47 11.73
N ASN A 202 -25.13 18.30 11.66
CA ASN A 202 -25.84 17.31 12.46
C ASN A 202 -25.28 15.91 12.15
N ALA A 203 -24.90 15.17 13.21
CA ALA A 203 -24.55 13.78 13.08
C ALA A 203 -25.84 12.93 12.95
N PRO A 204 -26.05 12.21 11.84
CA PRO A 204 -27.12 11.22 11.77
C PRO A 204 -26.94 10.19 12.90
N GLY A 205 -28.04 9.83 13.57
CA GLY A 205 -28.02 8.91 14.72
C GLY A 205 -27.88 9.59 16.09
N PHE A 206 -27.93 10.92 16.16
CA PHE A 206 -27.89 11.67 17.42
C PHE A 206 -29.13 12.56 17.59
N ASP A 207 -29.78 12.44 18.75
CA ASP A 207 -30.86 13.32 19.22
C ASP A 207 -30.32 14.57 19.95
N VAL A 208 -29.03 14.86 19.82
CA VAL A 208 -28.38 15.99 20.51
C VAL A 208 -27.90 17.03 19.51
N ASP A 209 -28.11 18.31 19.84
CA ASP A 209 -27.63 19.49 19.09
C ASP A 209 -26.09 19.65 19.15
N GLN A 210 -25.35 18.54 19.27
CA GLN A 210 -23.90 18.58 19.41
C GLN A 210 -23.21 18.45 18.05
N PRO A 211 -22.20 19.30 17.80
CA PRO A 211 -21.53 19.35 16.52
C PRO A 211 -20.63 18.13 16.30
N LEU A 212 -20.80 17.46 15.15
CA LEU A 212 -19.89 16.41 14.70
C LEU A 212 -18.53 17.00 14.29
N ALA A 213 -17.45 16.41 14.79
CA ALA A 213 -16.10 16.65 14.33
C ALA A 213 -15.53 15.36 13.75
N LEU A 214 -15.26 15.35 12.46
CA LEU A 214 -14.59 14.26 11.77
C LEU A 214 -13.06 14.42 11.88
N GLY A 215 -12.37 13.31 11.73
CA GLY A 215 -10.93 13.15 11.71
C GLY A 215 -10.43 12.94 10.29
N VAL A 216 -9.56 11.94 10.10
CA VAL A 216 -8.85 11.77 8.82
C VAL A 216 -9.65 10.92 7.85
N PRO A 217 -9.95 11.46 6.66
CA PRO A 217 -10.71 10.74 5.67
C PRO A 217 -9.85 9.68 4.97
N SER A 218 -10.44 8.51 4.70
CA SER A 218 -10.00 7.55 3.69
C SER A 218 -10.98 7.60 2.52
N LEU A 219 -10.52 7.88 1.31
CA LEU A 219 -11.34 8.14 0.12
C LEU A 219 -11.28 6.97 -0.87
N ASN A 220 -12.41 6.49 -1.36
CA ASN A 220 -12.47 5.52 -2.46
C ASN A 220 -12.55 6.20 -3.85
N ASN A 221 -12.49 5.41 -4.93
CA ASN A 221 -12.53 5.94 -6.30
C ASN A 221 -13.89 6.50 -6.73
N GLN A 222 -14.97 6.21 -6.00
CA GLN A 222 -16.30 6.80 -6.21
C GLN A 222 -16.47 8.17 -5.54
N GLY A 223 -15.48 8.59 -4.73
CA GLY A 223 -15.54 9.83 -3.96
C GLY A 223 -16.39 9.76 -2.70
N LEU A 224 -16.66 8.54 -2.22
CA LEU A 224 -17.15 8.28 -0.88
C LEU A 224 -15.93 8.19 0.04
N PHE A 225 -15.95 8.89 1.17
CA PHE A 225 -14.90 8.74 2.17
C PHE A 225 -15.45 8.30 3.52
N VAL A 226 -14.65 7.57 4.27
CA VAL A 226 -14.89 7.25 5.68
C VAL A 226 -13.97 8.07 6.57
N ALA A 227 -14.48 8.60 7.68
CA ALA A 227 -13.69 9.26 8.69
C ALA A 227 -14.18 8.87 10.09
N GLY A 228 -13.23 8.67 11.01
CA GLY A 228 -13.54 8.56 12.43
C GLY A 228 -13.79 9.94 13.01
N GLY A 229 -14.56 10.05 14.07
CA GLY A 229 -14.91 11.34 14.65
C GLY A 229 -15.58 11.19 16.01
N GLY A 230 -16.03 12.31 16.56
CA GLY A 230 -16.81 12.25 17.79
C GLY A 230 -17.58 13.51 18.10
N LEU A 231 -18.53 13.35 19.02
CA LEU A 231 -19.23 14.47 19.64
C LEU A 231 -18.50 14.92 20.90
N ARG A 232 -18.35 16.23 21.06
CA ARG A 232 -17.87 16.81 22.31
C ARG A 232 -19.01 16.91 23.31
N SER A 233 -19.32 15.80 23.98
CA SER A 233 -20.21 15.82 25.14
C SER A 233 -19.41 16.01 26.44
N SER A 234 -20.02 16.63 27.46
CA SER A 234 -19.35 16.97 28.72
C SER A 234 -18.90 15.76 29.53
N ASP A 235 -19.54 14.60 29.34
CA ASP A 235 -19.44 13.49 30.31
C ASP A 235 -19.08 12.13 29.69
N LYS A 236 -19.09 11.98 28.35
CA LYS A 236 -18.57 10.80 27.63
C LYS A 236 -18.02 11.20 26.26
N ASN A 237 -16.89 10.62 25.85
CA ASN A 237 -16.57 10.57 24.44
C ASN A 237 -17.69 9.79 23.75
N ASN A 238 -18.22 10.31 22.65
CA ASN A 238 -19.15 9.56 21.83
C ASN A 238 -18.55 9.53 20.44
N THR A 239 -17.82 8.46 20.20
CA THR A 239 -16.96 8.29 19.03
C THR A 239 -17.63 7.38 18.02
N GLY A 240 -17.18 7.42 16.77
CA GLY A 240 -17.79 6.66 15.68
C GLY A 240 -17.01 6.73 14.39
N TYR A 241 -17.50 5.99 13.40
CA TYR A 241 -17.10 6.13 12.01
C TYR A 241 -18.32 6.52 11.18
N TRP A 242 -18.11 7.46 10.27
CA TRP A 242 -19.13 7.92 9.33
C TRP A 242 -18.56 7.90 7.92
N THR A 243 -19.40 7.53 6.96
CA THR A 243 -19.13 7.80 5.55
C THR A 243 -19.76 9.12 5.14
N VAL A 244 -19.10 9.85 4.24
CA VAL A 244 -19.60 11.08 3.65
C VAL A 244 -19.46 10.97 2.14
N ASN A 245 -20.58 11.14 1.43
CA ASN A 245 -20.57 11.11 -0.02
C ASN A 245 -20.18 12.47 -0.61
N GLN A 246 -20.08 12.53 -1.93
CA GLN A 246 -19.78 13.77 -2.64
C GLN A 246 -20.83 14.88 -2.44
N ALA A 247 -22.08 14.58 -2.09
CA ALA A 247 -23.10 15.59 -1.80
C ALA A 247 -23.01 16.15 -0.36
N GLY A 248 -22.12 15.59 0.47
CA GLY A 248 -22.02 15.89 1.90
C GLY A 248 -23.01 15.11 2.77
N ASP A 249 -23.71 14.13 2.19
CA ASP A 249 -24.60 13.26 2.97
C ASP A 249 -23.74 12.37 3.88
N VAL A 250 -23.97 12.50 5.19
CA VAL A 250 -23.31 11.73 6.22
C VAL A 250 -24.13 10.46 6.47
N THR A 251 -23.48 9.31 6.59
CA THR A 251 -24.09 8.04 7.00
C THR A 251 -23.26 7.42 8.12
N GLN A 252 -23.91 7.03 9.20
CA GLN A 252 -23.23 6.37 10.32
C GLN A 252 -22.86 4.93 9.93
N VAL A 253 -21.61 4.54 10.17
CA VAL A 253 -21.14 3.15 10.06
C VAL A 253 -21.30 2.46 11.41
N VAL A 254 -20.69 3.01 12.45
CA VAL A 254 -20.72 2.48 13.81
C VAL A 254 -20.54 3.60 14.83
N ARG A 255 -21.00 3.36 16.07
CA ARG A 255 -20.91 4.33 17.16
C ARG A 255 -20.57 3.65 18.49
N GLU A 256 -19.84 4.35 19.33
CA GLU A 256 -19.59 3.94 20.70
C GLU A 256 -20.92 3.76 21.44
N GLY A 257 -20.98 2.67 22.22
CA GLY A 257 -22.18 2.25 22.94
C GLY A 257 -23.27 1.64 22.06
N SER A 258 -23.11 1.56 20.72
CA SER A 258 -24.05 0.77 19.92
C SER A 258 -23.78 -0.73 20.09
N PRO A 259 -24.79 -1.61 19.99
CA PRO A 259 -24.58 -3.05 20.08
C PRO A 259 -23.55 -3.54 19.08
N ALA A 260 -22.61 -4.37 19.52
CA ALA A 260 -21.66 -5.06 18.66
C ALA A 260 -22.30 -6.36 18.16
N PRO A 261 -22.79 -6.43 16.91
CA PRO A 261 -23.52 -7.61 16.43
C PRO A 261 -22.60 -8.84 16.41
N HIS A 262 -23.17 -10.03 16.60
CA HIS A 262 -22.44 -11.31 16.60
C HIS A 262 -21.43 -11.53 17.75
N SER A 263 -21.28 -10.57 18.66
CA SER A 263 -20.48 -10.72 19.88
C SER A 263 -21.32 -11.18 21.07
N LEU A 264 -20.73 -11.21 22.28
CA LEU A 264 -21.41 -11.63 23.51
C LEU A 264 -22.71 -10.83 23.75
N PRO A 265 -23.75 -11.42 24.37
CA PRO A 265 -24.95 -10.67 24.74
C PRO A 265 -24.58 -9.43 25.57
N MET A 266 -25.13 -8.28 25.19
CA MET A 266 -24.87 -6.96 25.81
C MET A 266 -23.47 -6.36 25.54
N ALA A 267 -22.72 -6.93 24.60
CA ALA A 267 -21.53 -6.28 24.08
C ALA A 267 -21.89 -5.06 23.23
N GLU A 268 -21.14 -4.00 23.46
CA GLU A 268 -21.25 -2.71 22.79
C GLU A 268 -19.87 -2.29 22.29
N PHE A 269 -19.84 -1.43 21.29
CA PHE A 269 -18.59 -0.81 20.86
C PHE A 269 -18.03 0.07 21.98
N GLY A 270 -16.76 -0.13 22.30
CA GLY A 270 -15.98 0.65 23.26
C GLY A 270 -15.61 2.03 22.72
N ASP A 271 -14.74 2.74 23.45
CA ASP A 271 -14.28 4.06 23.01
C ASP A 271 -13.26 3.88 21.86
N MET A 272 -13.64 4.35 20.66
CA MET A 272 -12.85 4.23 19.44
C MET A 272 -11.64 5.18 19.41
N ASN A 273 -11.45 6.01 20.45
CA ASN A 273 -10.35 6.95 20.62
C ASN A 273 -9.36 6.57 21.75
N LEU A 274 -9.52 5.40 22.42
CA LEU A 274 -8.85 5.17 23.71
C LEU A 274 -7.33 5.18 23.69
N PHE A 275 -6.68 4.82 22.60
CA PHE A 275 -5.23 4.60 22.66
C PHE A 275 -4.36 5.73 22.14
N PHE A 276 -4.81 6.56 21.19
CA PHE A 276 -3.90 7.58 20.63
C PHE A 276 -4.62 8.83 20.13
N ARG A 277 -4.65 9.88 20.96
CA ARG A 277 -5.05 11.27 20.59
C ARG A 277 -4.25 11.85 19.40
N ALA A 278 -3.25 11.13 18.90
CA ALA A 278 -2.37 11.55 17.83
C ALA A 278 -2.59 10.79 16.50
N PHE A 279 -3.20 9.60 16.49
CA PHE A 279 -3.30 8.84 15.25
C PHE A 279 -4.61 9.11 14.48
N PRO A 280 -4.50 9.37 13.16
CA PRO A 280 -5.64 9.52 12.27
C PRO A 280 -6.51 8.26 12.25
N SER A 281 -7.81 8.41 12.02
CA SER A 281 -8.77 7.30 11.98
C SER A 281 -8.33 6.17 11.04
N ARG A 282 -8.37 4.94 11.56
CA ARG A 282 -7.90 3.67 10.96
C ARG A 282 -9.01 2.89 10.25
N ALA A 283 -10.06 3.59 9.81
CA ALA A 283 -11.10 3.01 8.97
C ALA A 283 -10.70 3.20 7.51
N VAL A 284 -10.70 2.10 6.78
CA VAL A 284 -10.41 2.05 5.34
C VAL A 284 -11.70 1.75 4.58
N ILE A 285 -11.79 2.21 3.34
CA ILE A 285 -12.98 2.00 2.50
C ILE A 285 -12.55 1.56 1.10
N ASN A 286 -13.23 0.56 0.54
CA ASN A 286 -12.99 0.13 -0.85
C ASN A 286 -13.95 0.80 -1.85
N ASP A 287 -13.78 0.50 -3.13
CA ASP A 287 -14.61 1.07 -4.20
C ASP A 287 -16.07 0.60 -4.19
N ALA A 288 -16.39 -0.50 -3.50
CA ALA A 288 -17.76 -0.94 -3.27
C ALA A 288 -18.43 -0.19 -2.10
N GLY A 289 -17.70 0.67 -1.39
CA GLY A 289 -18.19 1.40 -0.21
C GLY A 289 -18.15 0.57 1.07
N GLN A 290 -17.52 -0.61 1.05
CA GLN A 290 -17.33 -1.43 2.24
C GLN A 290 -16.25 -0.79 3.12
N VAL A 291 -16.51 -0.73 4.42
CA VAL A 291 -15.60 -0.14 5.40
C VAL A 291 -15.03 -1.25 6.27
N ALA A 292 -13.70 -1.26 6.48
CA ALA A 292 -13.04 -2.08 7.49
C ALA A 292 -12.34 -1.21 8.53
N PHE A 293 -12.38 -1.62 9.79
CA PHE A 293 -11.79 -0.87 10.90
C PHE A 293 -11.46 -1.77 12.09
N HIS A 294 -10.59 -1.26 12.97
CA HIS A 294 -10.24 -1.87 14.24
C HIS A 294 -10.86 -1.08 15.39
N THR A 295 -11.53 -1.74 16.33
CA THR A 295 -12.08 -1.08 17.53
C THR A 295 -12.18 -2.02 18.72
N GLY A 296 -12.21 -1.44 19.92
CA GLY A 296 -12.59 -2.14 21.15
C GLY A 296 -14.09 -2.46 21.20
N VAL A 297 -14.38 -3.56 21.87
CA VAL A 297 -15.70 -4.08 22.22
C VAL A 297 -15.67 -4.32 23.74
N ARG A 298 -16.73 -3.89 24.43
CA ARG A 298 -16.86 -4.08 25.87
C ARG A 298 -18.25 -4.60 26.21
N LEU A 299 -18.38 -5.29 27.35
CA LEU A 299 -19.69 -5.51 27.93
C LEU A 299 -20.15 -4.20 28.57
N SER A 300 -21.41 -3.81 28.35
CA SER A 300 -22.03 -2.60 28.92
C SER A 300 -21.97 -2.47 30.45
N THR A 301 -21.57 -3.53 31.17
CA THR A 301 -21.42 -3.57 32.64
C THR A 301 -19.98 -3.40 33.12
N THR A 302 -18.99 -3.44 32.21
CA THR A 302 -17.57 -3.35 32.55
C THR A 302 -17.16 -1.90 32.72
N PRO A 303 -16.40 -1.53 33.77
CA PRO A 303 -15.78 -0.22 33.85
C PRO A 303 -14.93 0.09 32.61
N VAL A 304 -14.90 1.36 32.20
CA VAL A 304 -14.19 1.82 30.98
C VAL A 304 -12.68 1.51 31.01
N ASP A 305 -12.11 1.28 32.20
CA ASP A 305 -10.68 1.14 32.40
C ASP A 305 -10.18 -0.33 32.38
N GLU A 306 -11.08 -1.31 32.28
CA GLU A 306 -10.70 -2.73 32.21
C GLU A 306 -10.65 -3.19 30.73
N TYR A 307 -9.46 -3.61 30.31
CA TYR A 307 -9.05 -4.02 28.97
C TYR A 307 -10.19 -4.41 28.02
N GLU A 308 -10.46 -3.55 27.03
CA GLU A 308 -11.43 -3.83 25.98
C GLU A 308 -10.96 -5.03 25.13
N ASP A 309 -11.90 -5.90 24.74
CA ASP A 309 -11.64 -6.92 23.73
C ASP A 309 -11.57 -6.21 22.37
N PHE A 310 -10.48 -6.38 21.65
CA PHE A 310 -10.29 -5.75 20.35
C PHE A 310 -10.83 -6.64 19.23
N ALA A 311 -11.37 -6.02 18.18
CA ALA A 311 -11.83 -6.75 17.02
C ALA A 311 -11.60 -5.97 15.72
N ILE A 312 -11.39 -6.72 14.64
CA ILE A 312 -11.45 -6.24 13.27
C ILE A 312 -12.87 -6.43 12.77
N TRP A 313 -13.46 -5.36 12.25
CA TRP A 313 -14.81 -5.34 11.71
C TRP A 313 -14.79 -4.93 10.25
N ALA A 314 -15.75 -5.43 9.49
CA ALA A 314 -16.00 -4.96 8.13
C ALA A 314 -17.49 -4.92 7.80
N THR A 315 -17.88 -4.04 6.89
CA THR A 315 -19.23 -4.03 6.34
C THR A 315 -19.32 -4.88 5.07
N ASP A 316 -20.42 -5.61 4.91
CA ASP A 316 -20.74 -6.22 3.61
C ASP A 316 -21.23 -5.17 2.59
N SER A 317 -21.61 -5.63 1.39
CA SER A 317 -22.13 -4.75 0.32
C SER A 317 -23.48 -4.10 0.66
N ALA A 318 -24.19 -4.60 1.67
CA ALA A 318 -25.43 -4.01 2.17
C ALA A 318 -25.18 -3.03 3.34
N GLY A 319 -23.92 -2.84 3.75
CA GLY A 319 -23.56 -2.00 4.90
C GLY A 319 -23.79 -2.68 6.26
N VAL A 320 -24.09 -3.99 6.28
CA VAL A 320 -24.24 -4.73 7.54
C VAL A 320 -22.86 -5.03 8.09
N LEU A 321 -22.71 -4.88 9.40
CA LEU A 321 -21.42 -4.97 10.10
C LEU A 321 -21.16 -6.40 10.60
N HIS A 322 -19.96 -6.91 10.34
CA HIS A 322 -19.54 -8.27 10.68
C HIS A 322 -18.16 -8.28 11.34
N PRO A 323 -17.94 -9.10 12.38
CA PRO A 323 -16.60 -9.30 12.93
C PRO A 323 -15.79 -10.20 11.99
N ILE A 324 -14.55 -9.82 11.71
CA ILE A 324 -13.59 -10.59 10.91
C ILE A 324 -12.63 -11.37 11.82
N ALA A 325 -12.18 -10.72 12.90
CA ALA A 325 -11.32 -11.33 13.90
C ALA A 325 -11.55 -10.67 15.25
N GLU A 326 -11.48 -11.46 16.32
CA GLU A 326 -11.68 -11.00 17.69
C GLU A 326 -10.49 -11.42 18.55
N ARG A 327 -10.10 -10.55 19.48
CA ARG A 327 -9.12 -10.87 20.52
C ARG A 327 -9.59 -12.09 21.29
N SER A 328 -8.65 -12.94 21.69
CA SER A 328 -8.89 -14.20 22.38
C SER A 328 -9.59 -15.28 21.54
N ALA A 329 -10.02 -15.00 20.31
CA ALA A 329 -10.45 -16.03 19.38
C ALA A 329 -9.26 -16.84 18.88
N LEU A 330 -9.49 -18.12 18.55
CA LEU A 330 -8.47 -18.99 17.97
C LEU A 330 -7.98 -18.40 16.65
N ALA A 331 -6.67 -18.23 16.52
CA ALA A 331 -6.06 -17.75 15.28
C ALA A 331 -5.93 -18.91 14.28
N PRO A 332 -6.57 -18.85 13.09
CA PRO A 332 -6.45 -19.88 12.08
C PRO A 332 -4.99 -20.12 11.69
N GLY A 333 -4.58 -21.39 11.66
CA GLY A 333 -3.19 -21.79 11.41
C GLY A 333 -2.21 -21.54 12.56
N GLY A 334 -2.61 -20.81 13.61
CA GLY A 334 -1.76 -20.44 14.75
C GLY A 334 -1.46 -21.57 15.74
N GLY A 335 -1.69 -22.84 15.39
CA GLY A 335 -1.36 -23.98 16.25
C GLY A 335 -2.11 -24.03 17.59
N GLY A 336 -3.31 -23.46 17.66
CA GLY A 336 -4.12 -23.38 18.90
C GLY A 336 -3.85 -22.14 19.75
N LEU A 337 -3.00 -21.23 19.28
CA LEU A 337 -2.87 -19.89 19.85
C LEU A 337 -4.11 -19.04 19.55
N VAL A 338 -4.30 -18.00 20.35
CA VAL A 338 -5.38 -17.04 20.20
C VAL A 338 -4.82 -15.67 19.81
N PHE A 339 -5.62 -14.84 19.16
CA PHE A 339 -5.26 -13.44 18.93
C PHE A 339 -5.09 -12.69 20.25
N ASP A 340 -3.98 -11.97 20.41
CA ASP A 340 -3.76 -11.08 21.54
C ASP A 340 -3.94 -9.62 21.16
N TYR A 341 -3.32 -9.22 20.05
CA TYR A 341 -3.40 -7.87 19.52
C TYR A 341 -3.73 -7.94 18.03
N LEU A 342 -4.56 -7.01 17.57
CA LEU A 342 -4.98 -6.90 16.18
C LEU A 342 -4.55 -5.53 15.67
N PHE A 343 -3.83 -5.52 14.56
CA PHE A 343 -3.39 -4.29 13.90
C PHE A 343 -4.42 -3.85 12.88
N GLU A 344 -4.25 -2.62 12.39
CA GLU A 344 -5.14 -1.98 11.44
C GLU A 344 -5.42 -2.85 10.21
N PRO A 345 -6.70 -2.97 9.81
CA PRO A 345 -7.02 -3.70 8.60
C PRO A 345 -6.79 -2.83 7.36
N LEU A 346 -6.44 -3.49 6.27
CA LEU A 346 -6.61 -3.00 4.90
C LEU A 346 -7.79 -3.74 4.26
N ILE A 347 -8.46 -3.12 3.29
CA ILE A 347 -9.53 -3.75 2.51
C ILE A 347 -9.26 -3.61 1.01
N SER A 348 -9.35 -4.71 0.27
CA SER A 348 -9.24 -4.73 -1.20
C SER A 348 -10.54 -4.28 -1.88
N ASN A 349 -10.47 -3.95 -3.17
CA ASN A 349 -11.66 -3.72 -4.00
C ASN A 349 -12.52 -4.99 -4.22
N HIS A 350 -11.97 -6.16 -3.92
CA HIS A 350 -12.70 -7.43 -3.89
C HIS A 350 -13.34 -7.71 -2.51
N GLY A 351 -13.09 -6.88 -1.50
CA GLY A 351 -13.63 -7.03 -0.15
C GLY A 351 -12.77 -7.90 0.78
N ASP A 352 -11.55 -8.26 0.37
CA ASP A 352 -10.58 -8.94 1.24
C ASP A 352 -10.11 -8.00 2.33
N VAL A 353 -10.32 -8.40 3.58
CA VAL A 353 -9.80 -7.72 4.77
C VAL A 353 -8.49 -8.40 5.16
N VAL A 354 -7.41 -7.63 5.15
CA VAL A 354 -6.06 -8.11 5.48
C VAL A 354 -5.59 -7.36 6.70
N PHE A 355 -5.09 -8.07 7.69
CA PHE A 355 -4.57 -7.46 8.91
C PHE A 355 -3.43 -8.30 9.49
N ALA A 356 -2.60 -7.66 10.29
CA ALA A 356 -1.63 -8.34 11.12
C ALA A 356 -2.14 -8.52 12.55
N GLY A 357 -1.54 -9.43 13.29
CA GLY A 357 -1.90 -9.68 14.68
C GLY A 357 -0.82 -10.43 15.44
N ASP A 358 -0.77 -10.15 16.74
CA ASP A 358 0.02 -10.92 17.69
C ASP A 358 -0.81 -12.06 18.24
N LEU A 359 -0.13 -13.16 18.53
CA LEU A 359 -0.70 -14.37 19.08
C LEU A 359 -0.19 -14.56 20.50
N ARG A 360 -1.03 -15.14 21.35
CA ARG A 360 -0.62 -15.62 22.66
C ARG A 360 -1.17 -17.00 22.95
N THR A 361 -0.58 -17.65 23.94
CA THR A 361 -1.21 -18.84 24.51
C THR A 361 -2.51 -18.45 25.22
N SER A 362 -3.43 -19.40 25.35
CA SER A 362 -4.64 -19.18 26.14
C SER A 362 -4.35 -18.89 27.63
N SER A 363 -3.12 -19.14 28.10
CA SER A 363 -2.67 -18.77 29.44
C SER A 363 -2.23 -17.29 29.50
N PRO A 364 -2.81 -16.46 30.38
CA PRO A 364 -2.45 -15.06 30.53
C PRO A 364 -1.04 -14.83 31.13
N GLU A 365 -0.35 -15.87 31.63
CA GLU A 365 0.97 -15.73 32.26
C GLU A 365 2.17 -15.86 31.28
N GLN A 366 1.94 -16.21 30.01
CA GLN A 366 3.02 -16.41 29.03
C GLN A 366 2.97 -15.36 27.90
N ILE A 367 3.97 -14.47 27.91
CA ILE A 367 4.22 -13.47 26.87
C ILE A 367 5.13 -14.10 25.81
N PHE A 368 4.57 -14.87 24.89
CA PHE A 368 5.25 -15.23 23.65
C PHE A 368 4.43 -14.68 22.51
N SER A 369 4.86 -13.56 21.94
CA SER A 369 4.22 -12.93 20.79
C SER A 369 4.75 -13.59 19.51
N ASN A 370 4.18 -14.73 19.14
CA ASN A 370 4.23 -15.11 17.72
C ASN A 370 3.36 -14.09 16.97
N SER A 371 3.76 -13.65 15.79
CA SER A 371 2.95 -12.75 14.97
C SER A 371 2.59 -13.38 13.62
N GLY A 372 1.64 -12.77 12.92
CA GLY A 372 1.23 -13.23 11.60
C GLY A 372 0.44 -12.19 10.81
N ILE A 373 0.14 -12.56 9.57
CA ILE A 373 -0.73 -11.82 8.65
C ILE A 373 -1.86 -12.76 8.26
N TRP A 374 -3.10 -12.27 8.35
CA TRP A 374 -4.30 -13.00 7.96
C TRP A 374 -5.08 -12.23 6.91
N LYS A 375 -5.86 -12.98 6.14
CA LYS A 375 -6.78 -12.46 5.12
C LYS A 375 -8.11 -13.20 5.21
N GLY A 376 -9.22 -12.48 5.09
CA GLY A 376 -10.56 -13.05 5.05
C GLY A 376 -11.59 -12.08 4.48
N ARG A 377 -12.82 -12.55 4.29
CA ARG A 377 -13.98 -11.73 3.92
C ARG A 377 -15.11 -11.97 4.91
N VAL A 378 -16.13 -11.12 4.87
CA VAL A 378 -17.33 -11.25 5.70
C VAL A 378 -17.97 -12.65 5.62
N ASP A 379 -17.97 -13.26 4.43
CA ASP A 379 -18.63 -14.55 4.16
C ASP A 379 -17.64 -15.71 3.93
N GLU A 380 -16.36 -15.52 4.25
CA GLU A 380 -15.31 -16.52 4.02
C GLU A 380 -14.50 -16.76 5.30
N ASP A 381 -14.00 -17.99 5.44
CA ASP A 381 -13.12 -18.32 6.56
C ASP A 381 -11.84 -17.49 6.52
N LEU A 382 -11.43 -17.00 7.68
CA LEU A 382 -10.15 -16.33 7.85
C LEU A 382 -9.00 -17.32 7.63
N VAL A 383 -8.04 -16.97 6.77
CA VAL A 383 -6.87 -17.80 6.46
C VAL A 383 -5.56 -17.06 6.78
N PRO A 384 -4.53 -17.77 7.29
CA PRO A 384 -3.21 -17.18 7.45
C PRO A 384 -2.53 -17.00 6.09
N VAL A 385 -1.94 -15.83 5.86
CA VAL A 385 -1.05 -15.56 4.72
C VAL A 385 0.37 -15.96 5.08
N ALA A 386 0.86 -15.53 6.25
CA ALA A 386 2.17 -15.89 6.77
C ALA A 386 2.16 -15.86 8.31
N LEU A 387 2.83 -16.83 8.94
CA LEU A 387 2.96 -16.90 10.40
C LEU A 387 4.44 -16.99 10.82
N GLU A 388 4.78 -16.37 11.94
CA GLU A 388 6.11 -16.49 12.54
C GLU A 388 6.46 -17.97 12.76
N GLY A 389 7.71 -18.32 12.48
CA GLY A 389 8.24 -19.66 12.62
C GLY A 389 7.92 -20.61 11.45
N GLN A 390 7.04 -20.22 10.52
CA GLN A 390 6.84 -20.98 9.28
C GLN A 390 8.03 -20.82 8.34
N GLN A 391 8.35 -21.88 7.59
CA GLN A 391 9.35 -21.83 6.52
C GLN A 391 9.04 -20.69 5.56
N ALA A 392 10.01 -19.79 5.36
CA ALA A 392 9.89 -18.71 4.40
C ALA A 392 9.99 -19.29 2.98
N PRO A 393 8.95 -19.17 2.13
CA PRO A 393 8.98 -19.68 0.76
C PRO A 393 10.12 -19.05 -0.05
N GLY A 394 10.71 -19.83 -0.95
CA GLY A 394 11.83 -19.42 -1.79
C GLY A 394 13.21 -19.45 -1.10
N LEU A 395 13.29 -19.67 0.21
CA LEU A 395 14.55 -19.77 0.95
C LEU A 395 14.91 -21.23 1.32
N PRO A 396 16.20 -21.52 1.60
CA PRO A 396 16.63 -22.82 2.10
C PRO A 396 15.86 -23.29 3.34
N THR A 397 15.78 -24.61 3.53
CA THR A 397 15.17 -25.21 4.72
C THR A 397 15.83 -24.67 6.00
N GLY A 398 15.00 -24.23 6.94
CA GLY A 398 15.47 -23.67 8.21
C GLY A 398 15.56 -22.14 8.24
N ALA A 399 15.34 -21.47 7.10
CA ALA A 399 15.01 -20.05 7.07
C ALA A 399 13.49 -19.88 7.27
N VAL A 400 13.09 -19.35 8.42
CA VAL A 400 11.68 -19.17 8.80
C VAL A 400 11.36 -17.68 8.93
N PHE A 401 10.08 -17.34 8.82
CA PHE A 401 9.62 -16.00 9.19
C PHE A 401 9.93 -15.74 10.68
N GLY A 402 10.50 -14.58 10.95
CA GLY A 402 10.64 -14.05 12.30
C GLY A 402 9.42 -13.24 12.70
N ASP A 403 9.58 -12.47 13.77
CA ASP A 403 8.57 -11.52 14.22
C ASP A 403 8.30 -10.47 13.13
N PHE A 404 7.02 -10.22 12.85
CA PHE A 404 6.57 -9.16 11.97
C PHE A 404 6.58 -7.77 12.66
N GLY A 405 6.99 -7.66 13.92
CA GLY A 405 7.51 -6.41 14.51
C GLY A 405 6.47 -5.33 14.77
N PHE A 406 5.19 -5.70 14.85
CA PHE A 406 4.09 -4.74 14.96
C PHE A 406 3.88 -4.22 16.40
N ALA A 407 4.21 -5.01 17.43
CA ALA A 407 3.97 -4.68 18.85
C ALA A 407 4.93 -3.64 19.44
N ALA A 408 6.07 -3.38 18.80
CA ALA A 408 7.06 -2.46 19.31
C ALA A 408 6.72 -1.04 18.84
N GLU A 409 6.14 -0.24 19.74
CA GLU A 409 5.84 1.21 19.62
C GLU A 409 7.05 2.09 19.17
N VAL A 410 8.22 1.48 18.96
CA VAL A 410 9.50 2.11 18.62
C VAL A 410 10.16 1.48 17.37
N ALA A 411 9.53 0.51 16.70
CA ALA A 411 10.17 -0.20 15.59
C ALA A 411 10.09 0.61 14.29
N LEU A 412 11.14 1.38 14.04
CA LEU A 412 11.50 1.92 12.71
C LEU A 412 11.77 0.81 11.65
N GLU A 413 11.58 -0.46 12.00
CA GLU A 413 11.90 -1.66 11.23
C GLU A 413 10.77 -2.72 11.33
N GLY A 414 9.55 -2.32 11.72
CA GLY A 414 8.42 -3.23 11.79
C GLY A 414 8.04 -3.77 10.41
N GLY A 415 7.55 -5.01 10.36
CA GLY A 415 6.97 -5.59 9.17
C GLY A 415 5.81 -4.72 8.68
N SER A 416 5.62 -4.74 7.37
CA SER A 416 4.64 -3.93 6.67
C SER A 416 3.97 -4.80 5.64
N PHE A 417 2.67 -4.59 5.41
CA PHE A 417 1.90 -5.34 4.44
C PHE A 417 1.00 -4.41 3.64
N GLU A 418 0.73 -4.79 2.40
CA GLU A 418 -0.22 -4.11 1.51
C GLU A 418 -1.13 -5.14 0.86
N VAL A 419 -2.35 -4.71 0.54
CA VAL A 419 -3.30 -5.47 -0.28
C VAL A 419 -3.62 -4.69 -1.55
N ASN A 420 -3.52 -5.34 -2.71
CA ASN A 420 -3.95 -4.71 -3.96
C ASN A 420 -5.46 -4.93 -4.19
N GLY A 421 -6.02 -4.33 -5.24
CA GLY A 421 -7.44 -4.34 -5.56
C GLY A 421 -8.00 -5.74 -5.83
N SER A 422 -7.13 -6.70 -6.20
CA SER A 422 -7.50 -8.10 -6.38
C SER A 422 -7.51 -8.94 -5.11
N GLY A 423 -7.10 -8.38 -3.97
CA GLY A 423 -7.01 -9.12 -2.69
C GLY A 423 -5.71 -9.90 -2.50
N ARG A 424 -4.70 -9.65 -3.33
CA ARG A 424 -3.36 -10.23 -3.13
C ARG A 424 -2.62 -9.42 -2.09
N VAL A 425 -1.75 -10.08 -1.34
CA VAL A 425 -0.98 -9.49 -0.25
C VAL A 425 0.51 -9.46 -0.62
N ALA A 426 1.15 -8.32 -0.36
CA ALA A 426 2.60 -8.19 -0.36
C ALA A 426 3.05 -7.75 1.04
N PHE A 427 4.16 -8.26 1.54
CA PHE A 427 4.65 -7.92 2.88
C PHE A 427 6.16 -8.02 3.00
N THR A 428 6.70 -7.35 4.01
CA THR A 428 8.05 -7.54 4.52
C THR A 428 8.01 -8.36 5.80
N ALA A 429 9.02 -9.20 6.00
CA ALA A 429 9.19 -9.92 7.26
C ALA A 429 10.67 -10.02 7.62
N ARG A 430 10.94 -10.00 8.92
CA ARG A 430 12.22 -10.44 9.46
C ARG A 430 12.38 -11.94 9.22
N LEU A 431 13.62 -12.38 9.07
CA LEU A 431 13.96 -13.77 8.88
C LEU A 431 14.71 -14.30 10.10
N ARG A 432 14.41 -15.53 10.49
CA ARG A 432 15.17 -16.29 11.47
C ARG A 432 15.79 -17.47 10.77
N ILE A 433 17.09 -17.64 10.95
CA ILE A 433 17.84 -18.73 10.33
C ILE A 433 18.27 -19.70 11.42
N SER A 434 18.04 -21.00 11.20
CA SER A 434 18.71 -22.03 12.00
C SER A 434 20.23 -21.92 11.84
N PRO A 435 21.05 -22.16 12.88
CA PRO A 435 22.50 -22.25 12.75
C PRO A 435 22.98 -23.21 11.64
N ASP A 436 22.14 -24.16 11.26
CA ASP A 436 22.43 -25.17 10.23
C ASP A 436 22.05 -24.74 8.80
N ALA A 437 21.41 -23.58 8.61
CA ALA A 437 21.06 -23.14 7.25
C ALA A 437 22.27 -22.48 6.58
N ASP A 438 22.58 -22.93 5.37
CA ASP A 438 23.66 -22.41 4.52
C ASP A 438 23.22 -21.11 3.83
N LEU A 439 22.99 -20.06 4.63
CA LEU A 439 22.47 -18.77 4.16
C LEU A 439 23.01 -17.60 4.99
N GLU A 440 23.81 -16.74 4.35
CA GLU A 440 24.30 -15.50 4.96
C GLU A 440 23.33 -14.33 4.64
N LEU A 441 22.52 -13.90 5.62
CA LEU A 441 21.54 -12.80 5.43
C LEU A 441 21.99 -11.44 6.00
N GLY A 442 23.21 -11.36 6.55
CA GLY A 442 23.72 -10.15 7.23
C GLY A 442 23.14 -9.93 8.63
N ASN A 443 23.38 -8.74 9.21
CA ASN A 443 23.03 -8.41 10.60
C ASN A 443 21.54 -8.13 10.84
N SER A 444 20.78 -7.85 9.77
CA SER A 444 19.35 -7.51 9.83
C SER A 444 18.62 -8.30 8.75
N PRO A 445 18.40 -9.62 8.95
CA PRO A 445 17.87 -10.50 7.94
C PRO A 445 16.39 -10.18 7.63
N HIS A 446 16.10 -9.72 6.41
CA HIS A 446 14.75 -9.36 5.97
C HIS A 446 14.48 -9.87 4.55
N GLY A 447 13.21 -10.05 4.20
CA GLY A 447 12.77 -10.28 2.83
C GLY A 447 11.46 -9.60 2.50
N ILE A 448 11.14 -9.61 1.20
CA ILE A 448 9.86 -9.20 0.63
C ILE A 448 9.22 -10.43 0.01
N TRP A 449 7.95 -10.66 0.33
CA TRP A 449 7.11 -11.67 -0.30
C TRP A 449 5.84 -11.05 -0.86
N ALA A 450 5.28 -11.69 -1.87
CA ALA A 450 3.93 -11.38 -2.32
C ALA A 450 3.22 -12.60 -2.90
N GLU A 451 1.89 -12.57 -2.81
CA GLU A 451 1.03 -13.56 -3.43
C GLU A 451 0.99 -13.40 -4.95
N ASP A 452 1.18 -14.50 -5.66
CA ASP A 452 0.91 -14.59 -7.09
C ASP A 452 -0.60 -14.71 -7.40
N LEU A 453 -0.94 -14.98 -8.66
CA LEU A 453 -2.33 -15.13 -9.10
C LEU A 453 -3.06 -16.34 -8.49
N ASN A 454 -2.32 -17.31 -7.95
CA ASN A 454 -2.88 -18.49 -7.28
C ASN A 454 -2.95 -18.30 -5.75
N GLY A 455 -2.49 -17.15 -5.23
CA GLY A 455 -2.35 -16.94 -3.80
C GLY A 455 -1.11 -17.60 -3.20
N GLU A 456 -0.17 -18.08 -4.02
CA GLU A 456 1.09 -18.66 -3.53
C GLU A 456 2.10 -17.54 -3.27
N LEU A 457 2.80 -17.61 -2.13
CA LEU A 457 3.83 -16.64 -1.78
C LEU A 457 5.10 -16.86 -2.60
N GLN A 458 5.52 -15.82 -3.31
CA GLN A 458 6.77 -15.74 -4.04
C GLN A 458 7.75 -14.83 -3.31
N LEU A 459 9.01 -15.25 -3.21
CA LEU A 459 10.10 -14.42 -2.68
C LEU A 459 10.52 -13.40 -3.75
N ILE A 460 10.44 -12.12 -3.41
CA ILE A 460 10.78 -11.02 -4.32
C ILE A 460 12.26 -10.63 -4.18
N ALA A 461 12.69 -10.39 -2.94
CA ALA A 461 14.08 -10.03 -2.60
C ALA A 461 14.36 -10.34 -1.14
N HIS A 462 15.62 -10.57 -0.78
CA HIS A 462 16.06 -10.72 0.62
C HIS A 462 17.46 -10.18 0.84
N THR A 463 17.78 -9.76 2.07
CA THR A 463 19.13 -9.36 2.44
C THR A 463 20.13 -10.51 2.24
N GLY A 464 21.35 -10.21 1.84
CA GLY A 464 22.34 -11.21 1.42
C GLY A 464 22.15 -11.74 0.00
N GLY A 465 20.97 -11.55 -0.62
CA GLY A 465 20.76 -11.83 -2.04
C GLY A 465 21.50 -10.85 -2.96
N THR A 466 21.72 -11.22 -4.21
CA THR A 466 22.30 -10.34 -5.24
C THR A 466 21.24 -9.80 -6.20
N ILE A 467 21.42 -8.57 -6.66
CA ILE A 467 20.64 -7.96 -7.75
C ILE A 467 21.61 -7.45 -8.80
N ASP A 468 21.33 -7.75 -10.07
CA ASP A 468 21.96 -7.06 -11.19
C ASP A 468 21.37 -5.66 -11.33
N VAL A 469 22.19 -4.63 -11.14
CA VAL A 469 21.77 -3.23 -11.17
C VAL A 469 22.11 -2.52 -12.48
N ASP A 470 22.64 -3.25 -13.47
CA ASP A 470 22.81 -2.72 -14.83
C ASP A 470 21.49 -2.84 -15.60
N PRO A 471 20.93 -1.73 -16.12
CA PRO A 471 19.74 -1.81 -16.96
C PRO A 471 20.01 -2.43 -18.34
N ASP A 472 21.27 -2.54 -18.79
CA ASP A 472 21.62 -3.26 -20.01
C ASP A 472 21.73 -4.77 -19.73
N PRO A 473 20.83 -5.61 -20.27
CA PRO A 473 20.86 -7.06 -20.04
C PRO A 473 22.10 -7.75 -20.62
N ALA A 474 22.94 -7.05 -21.40
CA ALA A 474 24.22 -7.56 -21.88
C ALA A 474 25.40 -7.28 -20.94
N ALA A 475 25.24 -6.33 -20.01
CA ALA A 475 26.16 -6.06 -18.93
C ALA A 475 25.65 -6.71 -17.63
N VAL A 476 26.57 -6.93 -16.69
CA VAL A 476 26.23 -7.52 -15.38
C VAL A 476 26.93 -6.71 -14.31
N ASP A 477 26.16 -6.07 -13.44
CA ASP A 477 26.59 -5.34 -12.25
C ASP A 477 25.87 -5.91 -11.03
N GLU A 478 26.29 -7.08 -10.56
CA GLU A 478 25.69 -7.75 -9.40
C GLU A 478 26.14 -7.11 -8.08
N ARG A 479 25.17 -6.74 -7.25
CA ARG A 479 25.41 -6.18 -5.92
C ARG A 479 24.67 -6.94 -4.83
N VAL A 480 25.34 -7.14 -3.70
CA VAL A 480 24.77 -7.83 -2.53
C VAL A 480 23.91 -6.87 -1.72
N ILE A 481 22.66 -7.25 -1.49
CA ILE A 481 21.69 -6.47 -0.73
C ILE A 481 22.09 -6.49 0.76
N GLN A 482 22.43 -5.34 1.32
CA GLN A 482 22.68 -5.17 2.74
C GLN A 482 21.39 -4.96 3.53
N SER A 483 20.48 -4.14 3.01
CA SER A 483 19.17 -3.88 3.62
C SER A 483 18.12 -3.61 2.55
N ILE A 484 16.89 -3.99 2.85
CA ILE A 484 15.73 -3.73 2.00
C ILE A 484 14.80 -2.80 2.77
N TRP A 485 14.32 -1.78 2.07
CA TRP A 485 13.30 -0.87 2.55
C TRP A 485 12.16 -0.94 1.55
N SER A 486 11.04 -1.51 1.95
CA SER A 486 9.81 -1.49 1.16
C SER A 486 8.60 -1.38 2.05
N LEU A 487 7.50 -0.95 1.44
CA LEU A 487 6.17 -0.77 2.02
C LEU A 487 6.20 0.34 3.09
N GLY A 488 5.29 1.29 2.96
CA GLY A 488 5.31 2.52 3.77
C GLY A 488 5.30 2.18 5.26
N ALA A 489 5.78 3.11 6.08
CA ALA A 489 5.57 2.98 7.52
C ALA A 489 4.07 2.71 7.77
N ILE A 490 3.76 1.72 8.60
CA ILE A 490 2.42 1.34 9.08
C ILE A 490 1.54 2.52 9.56
N ASN A 491 2.13 3.71 9.69
CA ASN A 491 1.49 4.94 10.11
C ASN A 491 0.82 5.73 8.96
N GLY A 492 0.85 5.26 7.71
CA GLY A 492 0.23 5.91 6.55
C GLY A 492 -1.07 5.23 6.09
N ASN A 493 -2.18 5.98 6.00
CA ASN A 493 -3.51 5.52 5.57
C ASN A 493 -3.64 5.23 4.05
N VAL A 494 -2.54 4.95 3.35
CA VAL A 494 -2.55 4.82 1.89
C VAL A 494 -2.20 3.39 1.54
N SER A 495 -3.24 2.57 1.32
CA SER A 495 -3.08 1.27 0.69
C SER A 495 -2.53 1.45 -0.74
N GLN A 496 -1.75 0.48 -1.20
CA GLN A 496 -1.21 0.40 -2.57
C GLN A 496 -0.12 1.43 -2.93
N GLN A 497 0.71 1.85 -1.97
CA GLN A 497 1.85 2.72 -2.30
C GLN A 497 2.97 1.96 -3.00
N TYR A 498 3.17 0.69 -2.65
CA TYR A 498 4.30 -0.09 -3.17
C TYR A 498 3.84 -1.38 -3.84
N PHE A 499 2.57 -1.76 -3.71
CA PHE A 499 1.97 -2.91 -4.39
C PHE A 499 0.71 -2.53 -5.17
N ASN A 500 0.81 -2.48 -6.50
CA ASN A 500 -0.30 -2.06 -7.36
C ASN A 500 -1.20 -3.23 -7.82
N ASP A 501 -2.30 -2.90 -8.49
CA ASP A 501 -3.28 -3.88 -8.98
C ASP A 501 -2.73 -4.83 -10.05
N ARG A 502 -1.68 -4.39 -10.78
CA ARG A 502 -0.96 -5.25 -11.72
C ARG A 502 -0.16 -6.32 -10.98
N GLY A 503 0.11 -6.19 -9.69
CA GLY A 503 0.97 -7.08 -8.93
C GLY A 503 2.45 -6.71 -9.02
N GLN A 504 2.74 -5.46 -9.38
CA GLN A 504 4.11 -4.95 -9.37
C GLN A 504 4.47 -4.48 -7.96
N ILE A 505 5.73 -4.68 -7.57
CA ILE A 505 6.21 -4.36 -6.22
C ILE A 505 7.39 -3.40 -6.33
N LEU A 506 7.24 -2.23 -5.72
CA LEU A 506 8.27 -1.21 -5.64
C LEU A 506 9.06 -1.35 -4.33
N PHE A 507 10.39 -1.34 -4.40
CA PHE A 507 11.24 -1.36 -3.21
C PHE A 507 12.55 -0.60 -3.41
N THR A 508 13.19 -0.29 -2.27
CA THR A 508 14.55 0.24 -2.22
C THR A 508 15.48 -0.82 -1.64
N ALA A 509 16.66 -0.98 -2.24
CA ALA A 509 17.75 -1.76 -1.63
C ALA A 509 18.93 -0.85 -1.33
N THR A 510 19.61 -1.10 -0.21
CA THR A 510 20.97 -0.60 0.06
C THR A 510 21.92 -1.78 -0.09
N PHE A 511 23.04 -1.56 -0.75
CA PHE A 511 24.02 -2.58 -1.08
C PHE A 511 25.24 -2.50 -0.16
N THR A 512 25.99 -3.59 -0.06
CA THR A 512 27.18 -3.68 0.80
C THR A 512 28.32 -2.73 0.41
N ASP A 513 28.28 -2.17 -0.81
CA ASP A 513 29.21 -1.15 -1.28
C ASP A 513 28.80 0.28 -0.88
N GLY A 514 27.67 0.44 -0.17
CA GLY A 514 27.12 1.71 0.28
C GLY A 514 26.22 2.41 -0.74
N THR A 515 26.05 1.84 -1.93
CA THR A 515 25.09 2.35 -2.92
C THR A 515 23.66 1.95 -2.59
N THR A 516 22.70 2.63 -3.22
CA THR A 516 21.27 2.38 -3.07
C THR A 516 20.62 2.29 -4.45
N GLY A 517 19.53 1.55 -4.56
CA GLY A 517 18.75 1.44 -5.79
C GLY A 517 17.26 1.37 -5.55
N VAL A 518 16.48 1.80 -6.54
CA VAL A 518 15.03 1.71 -6.62
C VAL A 518 14.66 0.70 -7.70
N PHE A 519 13.82 -0.27 -7.34
CA PHE A 519 13.48 -1.40 -8.20
C PHE A 519 11.99 -1.66 -8.24
N VAL A 520 11.50 -2.13 -9.38
CA VAL A 520 10.14 -2.68 -9.53
C VAL A 520 10.23 -4.15 -9.89
N SER A 521 9.66 -5.02 -9.06
CA SER A 521 9.50 -6.44 -9.39
C SER A 521 8.16 -6.68 -10.08
N ASN A 522 8.21 -7.42 -11.18
CA ASN A 522 7.10 -7.93 -11.96
C ASN A 522 6.88 -9.44 -11.73
N LEU A 523 7.57 -10.06 -10.76
CA LEU A 523 7.56 -11.52 -10.56
C LEU A 523 6.15 -12.09 -10.33
N VAL A 524 5.33 -11.34 -9.59
CA VAL A 524 3.93 -11.68 -9.34
C VAL A 524 2.96 -10.80 -10.15
N ALA A 525 3.47 -10.05 -11.14
CA ALA A 525 2.63 -9.18 -11.94
C ALA A 525 1.79 -9.98 -12.95
N VAL A 526 0.59 -9.48 -13.23
CA VAL A 526 -0.28 -10.00 -14.29
C VAL A 526 0.27 -9.48 -15.62
N PRO A 527 0.64 -10.36 -16.57
CA PRO A 527 1.11 -9.91 -17.87
C PRO A 527 0.08 -9.00 -18.54
N GLU A 528 0.53 -7.88 -19.12
CA GLU A 528 -0.39 -6.93 -19.73
C GLU A 528 -1.26 -7.62 -20.82
N PRO A 529 -2.59 -7.38 -20.82
CA PRO A 529 -3.52 -8.09 -21.70
C PRO A 529 -3.25 -7.85 -23.19
N ALA A 530 -2.45 -6.85 -23.56
CA ALA A 530 -2.01 -6.61 -24.93
C ALA A 530 -1.32 -7.84 -25.54
N GLY A 531 -0.54 -8.58 -24.75
CA GLY A 531 0.09 -9.83 -25.19
C GLY A 531 -0.95 -10.90 -25.55
N LEU A 532 -1.99 -11.05 -24.72
CA LEU A 532 -3.06 -12.03 -24.95
C LEU A 532 -3.95 -11.64 -26.13
N ALA A 533 -4.24 -10.35 -26.30
CA ALA A 533 -5.00 -9.85 -27.44
C ALA A 533 -4.25 -10.09 -28.76
N LEU A 534 -2.93 -9.90 -28.78
CA LEU A 534 -2.09 -10.20 -29.94
C LEU A 534 -2.04 -11.71 -30.24
N ILE A 535 -1.93 -12.56 -29.22
CA ILE A 535 -1.98 -14.02 -29.40
C ILE A 535 -3.36 -14.45 -29.92
N ALA A 536 -4.44 -13.91 -29.38
CA ALA A 536 -5.80 -14.21 -29.82
C ALA A 536 -6.05 -13.72 -31.25
N ALA A 537 -5.57 -12.52 -31.61
CA ALA A 537 -5.65 -11.99 -32.96
C ALA A 537 -4.84 -12.84 -33.96
N ALA A 538 -3.62 -13.25 -33.59
CA ALA A 538 -2.79 -14.15 -34.39
C ALA A 538 -3.47 -15.52 -34.57
N ALA A 539 -4.06 -16.08 -33.51
CA ALA A 539 -4.83 -17.33 -33.57
C ALA A 539 -6.09 -17.19 -34.44
N GLY A 540 -6.75 -16.03 -34.41
CA GLY A 540 -7.87 -15.68 -35.28
C GLY A 540 -7.47 -15.64 -36.76
N LEU A 541 -6.32 -15.05 -37.09
CA LEU A 541 -5.77 -15.02 -38.45
C LEU A 541 -5.33 -16.41 -38.95
N LEU A 542 -4.90 -17.29 -38.04
CA LEU A 542 -4.54 -18.67 -38.36
C LEU A 542 -5.76 -19.59 -38.55
N ARG A 543 -6.95 -19.21 -38.07
CA ARG A 543 -8.21 -19.90 -38.39
C ARG A 543 -8.58 -19.65 -39.84
N ARG A 544 -8.07 -20.49 -40.74
CA ARG A 544 -8.51 -20.52 -42.13
C ARG A 544 -10.05 -20.64 -42.17
N PRO A 545 -10.75 -19.81 -42.97
CA PRO A 545 -12.16 -20.01 -43.21
C PRO A 545 -12.35 -21.43 -43.73
N ARG A 546 -13.17 -22.23 -43.03
CA ARG A 546 -13.64 -23.52 -43.54
C ARG A 546 -14.31 -23.20 -44.87
N ARG A 547 -13.68 -23.56 -45.98
CA ARG A 547 -14.35 -23.57 -47.28
C ARG A 547 -15.53 -24.52 -47.11
N HIS A 548 -16.74 -23.97 -47.03
CA HIS A 548 -17.94 -24.77 -47.19
C HIS A 548 -17.82 -25.43 -48.56
N ALA A 549 -17.64 -26.75 -48.56
CA ALA A 549 -17.81 -27.53 -49.77
C ALA A 549 -19.24 -27.27 -50.25
N ALA A 550 -19.37 -26.78 -51.48
CA ALA A 550 -20.67 -26.62 -52.10
C ALA A 550 -21.41 -27.98 -52.05
N PRO A 551 -22.70 -28.03 -51.69
CA PRO A 551 -23.47 -29.26 -51.79
C PRO A 551 -23.50 -29.70 -53.26
N ILE A 552 -23.15 -30.97 -53.49
CA ILE A 552 -23.23 -31.65 -54.79
C ILE A 552 -24.68 -32.06 -55.04
#